data_AF-A0A078GN16-F1
#
_entry.id   AF-A0A078GN16-F1
#
_cell.length_a   1.000
_cell.length_b   1.000
_cell.length_c   1.000
_cell.angle_alpha   90.00
_cell.angle_beta   90.00
_cell.angle_gamma   90.00
#
_symmetry.space_group_name_H-M   'P 1'
#
loop_
_entity.id
_entity.type
_entity.pdbx_description
1 polymer ?
#
loop_
_entity_poly.entity_id
_entity_poly.type
_entity_poly.pdbx_seq_one_letter_code
_entity_poly.pdbx_strand_id
1 'polypeptide(L)'
;MRSVAGRSTGRGLEDQNTQSKPSLLRNRPLMAIIIVYCVFSLQEIAYSEIFSLWAVSDISYGGLSFSSQDVGQVLAISGLGLLLFQLMVYPPMEKSLGLLVVIRLSAVMLIPLLSCYPSIASLSGLTLHLVINCASILKNALSISLVTGLFILLNKAVPQSQRGAANGISMTAMSIFKSFGPAGGGILFSWAQKRQTATFLPGDDEMVFFVLNLVQLIGLILTFIPYISQNQ
;
A
#
# COMPACT_ATOMS: atom_id res chain seq x y z
N MET A 1 71.29 -5.67 -39.11
CA MET A 1 69.88 -5.92 -38.75
C MET A 1 69.83 -6.94 -37.63
N ARG A 2 69.68 -6.51 -36.38
CA ARG A 2 69.47 -7.39 -35.21
C ARG A 2 68.18 -6.94 -34.52
N SER A 3 67.26 -7.90 -34.39
CA SER A 3 65.96 -7.79 -33.74
C SER A 3 66.14 -7.50 -32.24
N VAL A 4 65.46 -6.48 -31.72
CA VAL A 4 65.35 -6.21 -30.28
C VAL A 4 64.01 -6.75 -29.81
N ALA A 5 64.05 -7.91 -29.17
CA ALA A 5 62.93 -8.44 -28.39
C ALA A 5 62.83 -7.63 -27.09
N GLY A 6 61.87 -6.71 -27.03
CA GLY A 6 61.48 -6.05 -25.79
C GLY A 6 60.51 -6.93 -25.01
N ARG A 7 61.00 -7.57 -23.94
CA ARG A 7 60.18 -8.00 -22.80
C ARG A 7 59.76 -6.76 -22.02
N SER A 8 58.47 -6.47 -21.94
CA SER A 8 57.88 -5.66 -20.86
C SER A 8 56.82 -6.50 -20.15
N THR A 9 57.17 -7.08 -19.01
CA THR A 9 56.72 -6.65 -17.68
C THR A 9 55.21 -6.83 -17.48
N GLY A 10 54.82 -7.96 -16.89
CA GLY A 10 53.53 -8.08 -16.21
C GLY A 10 53.52 -7.27 -14.92
N ARG A 11 52.41 -6.58 -14.65
CA ARG A 11 51.80 -6.48 -13.31
C ARG A 11 50.44 -5.79 -13.41
N GLY A 12 49.48 -6.39 -12.71
CA GLY A 12 48.06 -6.07 -12.76
C GLY A 12 47.72 -4.63 -12.44
N LEU A 13 46.75 -4.12 -13.20
CA LEU A 13 45.98 -2.91 -12.90
C LEU A 13 44.47 -3.18 -13.10
N GLU A 14 44.05 -4.43 -12.96
CA GLU A 14 42.65 -4.80 -12.77
C GLU A 14 42.41 -5.21 -11.31
N ASP A 15 43.01 -4.48 -10.37
CA ASP A 15 42.31 -4.22 -9.11
C ASP A 15 41.18 -3.25 -9.44
N GLN A 16 40.15 -3.77 -10.13
CA GLN A 16 38.81 -3.26 -9.92
C GLN A 16 38.58 -3.42 -8.44
N ASN A 17 38.80 -2.33 -7.73
CA ASN A 17 38.39 -2.09 -6.38
C ASN A 17 36.91 -2.46 -6.33
N THR A 18 36.64 -3.74 -6.07
CA THR A 18 35.34 -4.28 -5.73
C THR A 18 35.13 -3.77 -4.31
N GLN A 19 34.96 -2.45 -4.18
CA GLN A 19 34.35 -1.87 -3.01
C GLN A 19 33.01 -2.58 -2.95
N SER A 20 32.95 -3.58 -2.08
CA SER A 20 31.76 -4.32 -1.72
C SER A 20 30.68 -3.28 -1.50
N LYS A 21 29.78 -3.14 -2.49
CA LYS A 21 28.68 -2.20 -2.40
C LYS A 21 27.97 -2.50 -1.09
N PRO A 22 27.76 -1.51 -0.20
CA PRO A 22 27.20 -1.76 1.12
C PRO A 22 25.89 -2.54 0.96
N SER A 23 25.75 -3.62 1.74
CA SER A 23 24.61 -4.52 1.63
C SER A 23 23.30 -3.76 1.88
N LEU A 24 22.40 -3.78 0.91
CA LEU A 24 21.06 -3.17 1.01
C LEU A 24 20.26 -3.75 2.16
N LEU A 25 20.40 -5.06 2.44
CA LEU A 25 19.70 -5.72 3.55
C LEU A 25 20.16 -5.23 4.92
N ARG A 26 21.36 -4.65 5.01
CA ARG A 26 21.90 -4.06 6.24
C ARG A 26 21.51 -2.58 6.39
N ASN A 27 20.94 -1.96 5.36
CA ASN A 27 20.44 -0.59 5.39
C ASN A 27 19.12 -0.54 6.19
N ARG A 28 19.22 -0.18 7.48
CA ARG A 28 18.08 -0.15 8.41
C ARG A 28 16.93 0.77 7.94
N PRO A 29 17.18 2.02 7.49
CA PRO A 29 16.13 2.86 6.90
C PRO A 29 15.40 2.19 5.73
N LEU A 30 16.14 1.62 4.78
CA LEU A 30 15.55 0.93 3.63
C LEU A 30 14.65 -0.23 4.07
N MET A 31 15.15 -1.10 4.94
CA MET A 31 14.40 -2.26 5.41
C MET A 31 13.15 -1.86 6.20
N ALA A 32 13.23 -0.79 7.01
CA ALA A 32 12.07 -0.25 7.71
C ALA A 32 10.99 0.24 6.72
N ILE A 33 11.38 0.96 5.67
CA ILE A 33 10.45 1.42 4.62
C ILE A 33 9.82 0.23 3.89
N ILE A 34 10.60 -0.82 3.57
CA ILE A 34 10.09 -2.04 2.92
C ILE A 34 9.06 -2.73 3.80
N ILE A 35 9.30 -2.87 5.11
CA ILE A 35 8.34 -3.49 6.04
C ILE A 35 7.03 -2.70 6.06
N VAL A 36 7.10 -1.38 6.20
CA VAL A 36 5.91 -0.51 6.16
C VAL A 36 5.17 -0.66 4.84
N TYR A 37 5.90 -0.70 3.73
CA TYR A 37 5.31 -0.88 2.40
C TYR A 37 4.61 -2.23 2.26
N CYS A 38 5.20 -3.31 2.77
CA CYS A 38 4.59 -4.64 2.82
C CYS A 38 3.27 -4.65 3.62
N VAL A 39 3.24 -4.02 4.80
CA VAL A 39 2.02 -3.96 5.64
C VAL A 39 0.89 -3.21 4.93
N PHE A 40 1.18 -2.02 4.39
CA PHE A 40 0.15 -1.26 3.66
C PHE A 40 -0.28 -1.92 2.35
N SER A 41 0.63 -2.65 1.68
CA SER A 41 0.28 -3.40 0.48
C SER A 41 -0.60 -4.61 0.76
N LEU A 42 -0.34 -5.32 1.87
CA LEU A 42 -1.21 -6.39 2.36
C LEU A 42 -2.60 -5.83 2.68
N GLN A 43 -2.65 -4.70 3.39
CA GLN A 43 -3.88 -4.01 3.73
C GLN A 43 -4.67 -3.58 2.48
N GLU A 44 -4.00 -3.02 1.47
CA GLU A 44 -4.61 -2.59 0.21
C GLU A 44 -5.31 -3.75 -0.51
N ILE A 45 -4.61 -4.88 -0.66
CA ILE A 45 -5.16 -6.02 -1.39
C ILE A 45 -6.24 -6.76 -0.58
N ALA A 46 -6.08 -6.84 0.76
CA ALA A 46 -7.12 -7.40 1.62
C ALA A 46 -8.39 -6.54 1.57
N TYR A 47 -8.27 -5.22 1.62
CA TYR A 47 -9.40 -4.32 1.40
C TYR A 47 -10.05 -4.56 0.04
N SER A 48 -9.27 -4.70 -1.03
CA SER A 48 -9.84 -4.86 -2.38
C SER A 48 -10.70 -6.13 -2.49
N GLU A 49 -10.21 -7.22 -1.91
CA GLU A 49 -10.95 -8.48 -1.82
C GLU A 49 -12.23 -8.31 -0.99
N ILE A 50 -12.08 -7.80 0.24
CA ILE A 50 -13.17 -7.60 1.19
C ILE A 50 -14.25 -6.69 0.62
N PHE A 51 -13.86 -5.57 0.00
CA PHE A 51 -14.79 -4.62 -0.58
C PHE A 51 -15.63 -5.29 -1.68
N SER A 52 -15.02 -6.12 -2.51
CA SER A 52 -15.72 -6.83 -3.58
C SER A 52 -16.71 -7.85 -3.01
N LEU A 53 -16.30 -8.63 -2.00
CA LEU A 53 -17.18 -9.59 -1.32
C LEU A 53 -18.32 -8.90 -0.57
N TRP A 54 -18.02 -7.83 0.17
CA TRP A 54 -18.99 -7.05 0.93
C TRP A 54 -20.01 -6.34 0.04
N ALA A 55 -19.56 -5.71 -1.05
CA ALA A 55 -20.46 -5.01 -1.96
C ALA A 55 -21.47 -5.97 -2.61
N VAL A 56 -21.05 -7.18 -2.97
CA VAL A 56 -21.94 -8.19 -3.58
C VAL A 56 -22.82 -8.90 -2.55
N SER A 57 -22.39 -8.98 -1.29
CA SER A 57 -23.15 -9.69 -0.25
C SER A 57 -24.52 -9.06 0.03
N ASP A 58 -25.46 -9.91 0.47
CA ASP A 58 -26.84 -9.46 0.70
C ASP A 58 -26.94 -8.42 1.81
N ILE A 59 -27.96 -7.56 1.72
CA ILE A 59 -28.29 -6.57 2.75
C ILE A 59 -28.52 -7.23 4.13
N SER A 60 -28.99 -8.49 4.18
CA SER A 60 -29.13 -9.25 5.43
C SER A 60 -27.79 -9.53 6.14
N TYR A 61 -26.68 -9.44 5.42
CA TYR A 61 -25.31 -9.58 5.93
C TYR A 61 -24.57 -8.23 5.99
N GLY A 62 -25.29 -7.11 5.99
CA GLY A 62 -24.71 -5.77 6.03
C GLY A 62 -24.00 -5.34 4.74
N GLY A 63 -24.21 -6.09 3.65
CA GLY A 63 -23.69 -5.78 2.31
C GLY A 63 -24.56 -4.83 1.50
N LEU A 64 -24.19 -4.60 0.24
CA LEU A 64 -24.91 -3.68 -0.65
C LEU A 64 -25.86 -4.37 -1.64
N SER A 65 -25.85 -5.70 -1.73
CA SER A 65 -26.55 -6.48 -2.76
C SER A 65 -26.24 -6.00 -4.19
N PHE A 66 -25.02 -5.52 -4.44
CA PHE A 66 -24.61 -5.07 -5.77
C PHE A 66 -24.37 -6.24 -6.72
N SER A 67 -24.66 -6.04 -8.00
CA SER A 67 -24.18 -6.96 -9.02
C SER A 67 -22.67 -6.79 -9.26
N SER A 68 -22.01 -7.79 -9.83
CA SER A 68 -20.61 -7.68 -10.24
C SER A 68 -20.38 -6.54 -11.24
N GLN A 69 -21.41 -6.20 -12.05
CA GLN A 69 -21.38 -5.08 -12.97
C GLN A 69 -21.34 -3.74 -12.21
N ASP A 70 -22.15 -3.58 -11.16
CA ASP A 70 -22.19 -2.35 -10.36
C ASP A 70 -20.86 -2.12 -9.64
N VAL A 71 -20.29 -3.19 -9.07
CA VAL A 71 -18.94 -3.16 -8.48
C VAL A 71 -17.91 -2.74 -9.53
N GLY A 72 -17.97 -3.33 -10.72
CA GLY A 72 -17.10 -2.95 -11.84
C GLY A 72 -17.21 -1.48 -12.24
N GLN A 73 -18.42 -0.91 -12.24
CA GLN A 73 -18.64 0.51 -12.50
C GLN A 73 -18.01 1.40 -11.43
N VAL A 74 -18.20 1.08 -10.15
CA VAL A 74 -17.57 1.83 -9.04
C VAL A 74 -16.05 1.81 -9.16
N LEU A 75 -15.46 0.65 -9.46
CA LEU A 75 -14.01 0.53 -9.66
C LEU A 75 -13.54 1.32 -10.87
N ALA A 76 -14.27 1.30 -11.99
CA ALA A 76 -13.91 2.05 -13.19
C ALA A 76 -13.94 3.57 -12.96
N ILE A 77 -15.01 4.08 -12.35
CA ILE A 77 -15.14 5.50 -11.98
C ILE A 77 -14.03 5.90 -11.02
N SER A 78 -13.76 5.06 -10.02
CA SER A 78 -12.68 5.27 -9.06
C SER A 78 -11.31 5.30 -9.73
N GLY A 79 -11.06 4.42 -10.70
CA GLY A 79 -9.82 4.38 -11.48
C GLY A 79 -9.59 5.65 -12.30
N LEU A 80 -10.64 6.22 -12.90
CA LEU A 80 -10.55 7.50 -13.60
C LEU A 80 -10.27 8.66 -12.63
N GLY A 81 -11.01 8.73 -11.51
CA GLY A 81 -10.78 9.73 -10.47
C GLY A 81 -9.38 9.67 -9.87
N LEU A 82 -8.87 8.46 -9.68
CA LEU A 82 -7.52 8.18 -9.23
C LEU A 82 -6.46 8.72 -10.21
N LEU A 83 -6.65 8.48 -11.52
CA LEU A 83 -5.73 8.97 -12.55
C LEU A 83 -5.64 10.51 -12.50
N LEU A 84 -6.78 11.19 -12.42
CA LEU A 84 -6.83 12.66 -12.33
C LEU A 84 -6.16 13.16 -11.04
N PHE A 85 -6.43 12.53 -9.90
CA PHE A 85 -5.79 12.86 -8.63
C PHE A 85 -4.27 12.72 -8.71
N GLN A 86 -3.77 11.61 -9.27
CA GLN A 86 -2.33 11.34 -9.34
C GLN A 86 -1.59 12.33 -10.26
N LEU A 87 -2.22 12.74 -11.35
CA LEU A 87 -1.60 13.69 -12.30
C LEU A 87 -1.68 15.13 -11.83
N MET A 88 -2.78 15.54 -11.20
CA MET A 88 -3.06 16.95 -10.93
C MET A 88 -2.88 17.34 -9.45
N VAL A 89 -3.18 16.43 -8.52
CA VAL A 89 -3.29 16.75 -7.08
C VAL A 89 -2.10 16.23 -6.28
N TYR A 90 -1.62 15.02 -6.58
CA TYR A 90 -0.52 14.43 -5.83
C TYR A 90 0.78 15.26 -5.90
N PRO A 91 1.27 15.73 -7.08
CA PRO A 91 2.50 16.50 -7.17
C PRO A 91 2.51 17.81 -6.35
N PRO A 92 1.49 18.69 -6.41
CA PRO A 92 1.47 19.89 -5.57
C PRO A 92 1.30 19.58 -4.08
N MET A 93 0.56 18.52 -3.74
CA MET A 93 0.38 18.10 -2.35
C MET A 93 1.70 17.60 -1.74
N GLU A 94 2.46 16.76 -2.47
CA GLU A 94 3.78 16.30 -2.02
C GLU A 94 4.76 17.47 -1.85
N LYS A 95 4.79 18.40 -2.82
CA LYS A 95 5.70 19.55 -2.80
C LYS A 95 5.44 20.50 -1.62
N SER A 96 4.19 20.61 -1.17
CA SER A 96 3.80 21.54 -0.11
C SER A 96 3.92 20.94 1.29
N LEU A 97 3.50 19.68 1.49
CA LEU A 97 3.45 19.05 2.81
C LEU A 97 4.68 18.20 3.13
N GLY A 98 5.39 17.73 2.10
CA GLY A 98 6.47 16.77 2.24
C GLY A 98 5.98 15.32 2.35
N LEU A 99 6.85 14.40 1.97
CA LEU A 99 6.53 13.00 1.73
C LEU A 99 5.97 12.26 2.95
N LEU A 100 6.64 12.39 4.09
CA LEU A 100 6.27 11.66 5.31
C LEU A 100 4.96 12.17 5.92
N VAL A 101 4.67 13.47 5.77
CA VAL A 101 3.41 14.06 6.21
C VAL A 101 2.27 13.54 5.35
N VAL A 102 2.43 13.49 4.02
CA VAL A 102 1.44 12.91 3.11
C VAL A 102 1.17 11.43 3.46
N ILE A 103 2.21 10.61 3.64
CA ILE A 103 2.05 9.20 4.04
C ILE A 103 1.23 9.07 5.33
N ARG A 104 1.60 9.82 6.37
CA ARG A 104 0.94 9.75 7.68
C ARG A 104 -0.49 10.28 7.64
N LEU A 105 -0.71 11.41 6.97
CA LEU A 105 -2.04 12.00 6.83
C LEU A 105 -2.96 11.07 6.04
N SER A 106 -2.48 10.51 4.93
CA SER A 106 -3.24 9.50 4.18
C SER A 106 -3.55 8.28 5.04
N ALA A 107 -2.58 7.80 5.81
CA ALA A 107 -2.77 6.64 6.68
C ALA A 107 -3.79 6.91 7.80
N VAL A 108 -3.77 8.11 8.40
CA VAL A 108 -4.73 8.55 9.42
C VAL A 108 -6.12 8.71 8.83
N MET A 109 -6.25 9.35 7.66
CA MET A 109 -7.54 9.61 7.00
C MET A 109 -8.23 8.33 6.51
N LEU A 110 -7.46 7.29 6.17
CA LEU A 110 -8.01 5.98 5.80
C LEU A 110 -8.76 5.30 6.96
N ILE A 111 -8.38 5.54 8.22
CA ILE A 111 -9.01 4.91 9.39
C ILE A 111 -10.49 5.33 9.57
N PRO A 112 -10.83 6.62 9.70
CA PRO A 112 -12.22 7.05 9.80
C PRO A 112 -12.98 6.75 8.52
N LEU A 113 -12.33 6.84 7.35
CA LEU A 113 -12.97 6.52 6.07
C LEU A 113 -13.45 5.07 6.06
N LEU A 114 -12.60 4.10 6.41
CA LEU A 114 -12.99 2.68 6.51
C LEU A 114 -14.05 2.44 7.59
N SER A 115 -13.99 3.17 8.69
CA SER A 115 -14.98 3.08 9.77
C SER A 115 -16.37 3.53 9.33
N CYS A 116 -16.48 4.38 8.30
CA CYS A 116 -17.77 4.82 7.77
C CYS A 116 -18.45 3.81 6.83
N TYR A 117 -17.75 2.78 6.33
CA TYR A 117 -18.31 1.85 5.33
C TYR A 117 -19.56 1.10 5.80
N PRO A 118 -19.62 0.57 7.04
CA PRO A 118 -20.85 -0.02 7.58
C PRO A 118 -22.03 0.97 7.57
N SER A 119 -21.78 2.24 7.88
CA SER A 119 -22.82 3.28 7.82
C SER A 119 -23.29 3.56 6.38
N ILE A 120 -22.40 3.42 5.38
CA ILE A 120 -22.79 3.56 3.96
C ILE A 120 -23.79 2.48 3.55
N ALA A 121 -23.68 1.25 4.08
CA ALA A 121 -24.65 0.18 3.78
C ALA A 121 -26.07 0.46 4.27
N SER A 122 -26.26 1.39 5.21
CA SER A 122 -27.61 1.82 5.63
C SER A 122 -28.31 2.73 4.61
N LEU A 123 -27.58 3.24 3.62
CA LEU A 123 -28.11 4.08 2.54
C LEU A 123 -28.71 3.23 1.42
N SER A 124 -29.61 3.82 0.63
CA SER A 124 -30.23 3.15 -0.51
C SER A 124 -30.36 4.08 -1.72
N GLY A 125 -30.62 3.48 -2.89
CA GLY A 125 -30.88 4.21 -4.13
C GLY A 125 -29.70 5.06 -4.61
N LEU A 126 -30.00 6.25 -5.14
CA LEU A 126 -29.00 7.17 -5.71
C LEU A 126 -27.97 7.64 -4.68
N THR A 127 -28.40 7.90 -3.44
CA THR A 127 -27.51 8.39 -2.38
C THR A 127 -26.41 7.37 -2.06
N LEU A 128 -26.76 6.09 -1.99
CA LEU A 128 -25.78 5.00 -1.81
C LEU A 128 -24.73 5.02 -2.92
N HIS A 129 -25.17 5.07 -4.18
CA HIS A 129 -24.27 5.07 -5.34
C HIS A 129 -23.34 6.28 -5.34
N LEU A 130 -23.83 7.48 -5.01
CA LEU A 130 -23.01 8.68 -4.93
C LEU A 130 -21.97 8.57 -3.80
N VAL A 131 -22.41 8.20 -2.60
CA VAL A 131 -21.55 8.14 -1.41
C VAL A 131 -20.48 7.05 -1.57
N ILE A 132 -20.83 5.86 -2.09
CA ILE A 132 -19.87 4.77 -2.27
C ILE A 132 -18.83 5.10 -3.34
N ASN A 133 -19.22 5.77 -4.43
CA ASN A 133 -18.27 6.22 -5.45
C ASN A 133 -17.33 7.29 -4.88
N CYS A 134 -17.85 8.29 -4.16
CA CYS A 134 -17.02 9.29 -3.49
C CYS A 134 -16.05 8.66 -2.49
N ALA A 135 -16.54 7.75 -1.63
CA ALA A 135 -15.73 7.04 -0.65
C ALA A 135 -14.64 6.19 -1.33
N SER A 136 -14.98 5.48 -2.41
CA SER A 136 -14.03 4.66 -3.18
C SER A 136 -12.97 5.53 -3.88
N ILE A 137 -13.34 6.65 -4.50
CA ILE A 137 -12.37 7.60 -5.08
C ILE A 137 -11.42 8.11 -4.00
N LEU A 138 -11.96 8.57 -2.86
CA LEU A 138 -11.16 9.09 -1.76
C LEU A 138 -10.23 8.02 -1.19
N LYS A 139 -10.73 6.80 -0.96
CA LYS A 139 -9.94 5.66 -0.47
C LYS A 139 -8.78 5.37 -1.41
N ASN A 140 -9.04 5.32 -2.71
CA ASN A 140 -8.02 5.04 -3.72
C ASN A 140 -6.99 6.16 -3.81
N ALA A 141 -7.42 7.43 -3.77
CA ALA A 141 -6.53 8.59 -3.75
C ALA A 141 -5.60 8.60 -2.52
N LEU A 142 -6.12 8.30 -1.33
CA LEU A 142 -5.32 8.20 -0.11
C LEU A 142 -4.37 6.99 -0.16
N SER A 143 -4.85 5.84 -0.65
CA SER A 143 -4.03 4.62 -0.76
C SER A 143 -2.86 4.81 -1.73
N ILE A 144 -3.11 5.39 -2.91
CA ILE A 144 -2.03 5.64 -3.88
C ILE A 144 -1.05 6.68 -3.38
N SER A 145 -1.51 7.70 -2.65
CA SER A 145 -0.64 8.74 -2.10
C SER A 145 0.34 8.13 -1.11
N LEU A 146 -0.15 7.22 -0.28
CA LEU A 146 0.64 6.47 0.68
C LEU A 146 1.67 5.58 -0.02
N VAL A 147 1.23 4.75 -0.97
CA VAL A 147 2.11 3.81 -1.71
C VAL A 147 3.17 4.57 -2.50
N THR A 148 2.77 5.60 -3.25
CA THR A 148 3.68 6.48 -3.99
C THR A 148 4.68 7.12 -3.04
N GLY A 149 4.20 7.58 -1.89
CA GLY A 149 5.02 8.20 -0.87
C GLY A 149 6.14 7.27 -0.38
N LEU A 150 5.77 6.03 -0.02
CA LEU A 150 6.72 5.01 0.43
C LEU A 150 7.71 4.64 -0.68
N PHE A 151 7.27 4.55 -1.92
CA PHE A 151 8.14 4.26 -3.06
C PHE A 151 9.19 5.36 -3.28
N ILE A 152 8.82 6.63 -3.18
CA ILE A 152 9.77 7.74 -3.26
C ILE A 152 10.75 7.70 -2.08
N LEU A 153 10.27 7.42 -0.86
CA LEU A 153 11.10 7.36 0.34
C LEU A 153 12.12 6.23 0.25
N LEU A 154 11.71 5.08 -0.29
CA LEU A 154 12.57 3.95 -0.60
C LEU A 154 13.70 4.35 -1.55
N ASN A 155 13.37 5.05 -2.63
CA ASN A 155 14.36 5.50 -3.62
C ASN A 155 15.30 6.60 -3.08
N LYS A 156 14.87 7.37 -2.07
CA LYS A 156 15.72 8.33 -1.33
C LYS A 156 16.65 7.65 -0.32
N ALA A 157 16.25 6.50 0.24
CA ALA A 157 17.05 5.76 1.22
C ALA A 157 18.28 5.04 0.63
N VAL A 158 18.47 5.07 -0.70
CA VAL A 158 19.57 4.40 -1.40
C VAL A 158 20.20 5.28 -2.49
N PRO A 159 21.51 5.11 -2.78
CA PRO A 159 22.15 5.74 -3.93
C PRO A 159 21.51 5.29 -5.25
N GLN A 160 21.54 6.16 -6.27
CA GLN A 160 20.95 5.89 -7.59
C GLN A 160 21.46 4.58 -8.22
N SER A 161 22.73 4.23 -8.01
CA SER A 161 23.35 3.00 -8.52
C SER A 161 22.80 1.70 -7.91
N GLN A 162 22.04 1.79 -6.81
CA GLN A 162 21.45 0.65 -6.11
C GLN A 162 19.91 0.67 -6.13
N ARG A 163 19.27 1.71 -6.70
CA ARG A 163 17.80 1.83 -6.76
C ARG A 163 17.13 0.63 -7.43
N GLY A 164 17.72 0.11 -8.51
CA GLY A 164 17.18 -1.08 -9.19
C GLY A 164 17.09 -2.30 -8.27
N ALA A 165 18.17 -2.59 -7.54
CA ALA A 165 18.20 -3.71 -6.60
C ALA A 165 17.27 -3.48 -5.39
N ALA A 166 17.23 -2.26 -4.85
CA ALA A 166 16.33 -1.90 -3.76
C ALA A 166 14.84 -2.05 -4.16
N ASN A 167 14.48 -1.55 -5.35
CA ASN A 167 13.13 -1.72 -5.89
C ASN A 167 12.81 -3.20 -6.11
N GLY A 168 13.75 -4.00 -6.64
CA GLY A 168 13.59 -5.45 -6.79
C GLY A 168 13.28 -6.15 -5.47
N ILE A 169 14.11 -5.92 -4.44
CA ILE A 169 13.88 -6.48 -3.09
C ILE A 169 12.51 -6.07 -2.56
N SER A 170 12.17 -4.78 -2.69
CA SER A 170 10.90 -4.25 -2.19
C SER A 170 9.68 -4.84 -2.90
N MET A 171 9.72 -4.97 -4.23
CA MET A 171 8.61 -5.51 -5.01
C MET A 171 8.44 -7.01 -4.76
N THR A 172 9.53 -7.75 -4.59
CA THR A 172 9.45 -9.17 -4.19
C THR A 172 8.83 -9.31 -2.79
N ALA A 173 9.32 -8.57 -1.80
CA ALA A 173 8.80 -8.63 -0.43
C ALA A 173 7.32 -8.21 -0.37
N MET A 174 6.97 -7.11 -1.05
CA MET A 174 5.58 -6.65 -1.18
C MET A 174 4.69 -7.72 -1.82
N SER A 175 5.14 -8.34 -2.92
CA SER A 175 4.34 -9.34 -3.64
C SER A 175 4.05 -10.58 -2.79
N ILE A 176 5.04 -11.02 -2.00
CA ILE A 176 4.85 -12.11 -1.02
C ILE A 176 3.74 -11.74 -0.03
N PHE A 177 3.77 -10.52 0.52
CA PHE A 177 2.73 -10.07 1.44
C PHE A 177 1.37 -9.97 0.75
N LYS A 178 1.31 -9.40 -0.46
CA LYS A 178 0.06 -9.29 -1.21
C LYS A 178 -0.57 -10.65 -1.52
N SER A 179 0.24 -11.70 -1.69
CA SER A 179 -0.28 -13.05 -1.97
C SER A 179 -1.21 -13.58 -0.86
N PHE A 180 -1.02 -13.17 0.39
CA PHE A 180 -1.86 -13.60 1.52
C PHE A 180 -3.15 -12.80 1.67
N GLY A 181 -3.23 -11.59 1.10
CA GLY A 181 -4.34 -10.69 1.40
C GLY A 181 -5.69 -11.15 0.86
N PRO A 182 -5.84 -11.69 -0.37
CA PRO A 182 -7.12 -12.26 -0.81
C PRO A 182 -7.58 -13.44 0.05
N ALA A 183 -6.69 -14.40 0.33
CA ALA A 183 -7.02 -15.55 1.18
C ALA A 183 -7.40 -15.12 2.61
N GLY A 184 -6.62 -14.21 3.20
CA GLY A 184 -6.89 -13.68 4.54
C GLY A 184 -8.18 -12.86 4.59
N GLY A 185 -8.40 -12.01 3.59
CA GLY A 185 -9.61 -11.19 3.45
C GLY A 185 -10.86 -12.03 3.30
N GLY A 186 -10.83 -13.06 2.45
CA GLY A 186 -11.95 -13.98 2.25
C GLY A 186 -12.26 -14.83 3.49
N ILE A 187 -11.23 -15.32 4.20
CA ILE A 187 -11.41 -16.04 5.47
C ILE A 187 -12.03 -15.12 6.53
N LEU A 188 -11.50 -13.91 6.68
CA LEU A 188 -12.01 -12.92 7.63
C LEU A 188 -13.46 -12.56 7.33
N PHE A 189 -13.78 -12.30 6.06
CA PHE A 189 -15.13 -11.98 5.61
C PHE A 189 -16.11 -13.13 5.88
N SER A 190 -15.74 -14.35 5.49
CA SER A 190 -16.56 -15.56 5.73
C SER A 190 -16.78 -15.82 7.22
N TRP A 191 -15.78 -15.53 8.05
CA TRP A 191 -15.87 -15.70 9.49
C TRP A 191 -16.76 -14.62 10.14
N ALA A 192 -16.68 -13.37 9.68
CA ALA A 192 -17.58 -12.30 10.11
C ALA A 192 -19.04 -12.63 9.79
N GLN A 193 -19.33 -13.09 8.56
CA GLN A 193 -20.67 -13.50 8.16
C GLN A 193 -21.26 -14.64 8.99
N LYS A 194 -20.45 -15.58 9.49
CA LYS A 194 -20.95 -16.68 10.35
C LYS A 194 -21.34 -16.22 11.75
N ARG A 195 -21.00 -15.00 12.15
CA ARG A 195 -21.04 -14.56 13.54
C ARG A 195 -22.23 -13.67 13.90
N GLN A 196 -23.23 -13.51 13.03
CA GLN A 196 -24.40 -12.59 13.07
C GLN A 196 -25.24 -12.47 14.38
N THR A 197 -24.83 -13.09 15.49
CA THR A 197 -25.52 -13.08 16.78
C THR A 197 -24.58 -12.77 17.96
N ALA A 198 -23.39 -12.20 17.75
CA ALA A 198 -22.42 -11.96 18.83
C ALA A 198 -22.50 -10.54 19.39
N THR A 199 -22.69 -10.40 20.72
CA THR A 199 -22.95 -9.12 21.40
C THR A 199 -21.71 -8.41 21.98
N PHE A 200 -20.51 -8.99 21.88
CA PHE A 200 -19.32 -8.53 22.64
C PHE A 200 -18.26 -7.77 21.82
N LEU A 201 -18.28 -7.89 20.50
CA LEU A 201 -17.34 -7.20 19.59
C LEU A 201 -18.10 -6.15 18.77
N PRO A 202 -17.43 -5.22 18.05
CA PRO A 202 -18.12 -4.35 17.08
C PRO A 202 -19.05 -5.22 16.25
N GLY A 203 -20.28 -4.73 16.00
CA GLY A 203 -21.36 -5.53 15.43
C GLY A 203 -20.92 -6.30 14.19
N ASP A 204 -21.56 -7.43 13.92
CA ASP A 204 -21.06 -8.46 13.00
C ASP A 204 -20.71 -7.95 11.58
N ASP A 205 -21.29 -6.84 11.15
CA ASP A 205 -21.05 -6.15 9.86
C ASP A 205 -19.84 -5.18 9.88
N GLU A 206 -19.40 -4.73 11.06
CA GLU A 206 -18.29 -3.79 11.26
C GLU A 206 -16.94 -4.49 11.44
N MET A 207 -16.96 -5.79 11.75
CA MET A 207 -15.78 -6.54 12.17
C MET A 207 -14.68 -6.58 11.10
N VAL A 208 -15.06 -6.68 9.83
CA VAL A 208 -14.10 -6.76 8.73
C VAL A 208 -13.37 -5.42 8.55
N PHE A 209 -14.11 -4.30 8.60
CA PHE A 209 -13.53 -2.95 8.54
C PHE A 209 -12.73 -2.61 9.79
N PHE A 210 -13.13 -3.14 10.95
CA PHE A 210 -12.35 -3.01 12.18
C PHE A 210 -10.98 -3.69 12.07
N VAL A 211 -10.91 -4.94 11.60
CA VAL A 211 -9.62 -5.64 11.42
C VAL A 211 -8.75 -4.93 10.38
N LEU A 212 -9.35 -4.47 9.27
CA LEU A 212 -8.65 -3.61 8.32
C LEU A 212 -8.09 -2.36 9.03
N ASN A 213 -8.87 -1.69 9.87
CA ASN A 213 -8.41 -0.52 10.63
C ASN A 213 -7.26 -0.85 11.60
N LEU A 214 -7.24 -2.03 12.21
CA LEU A 214 -6.12 -2.45 13.05
C LEU A 214 -4.84 -2.61 12.23
N VAL A 215 -4.89 -3.26 11.06
CA VAL A 215 -3.73 -3.41 10.18
C VAL A 215 -3.26 -2.03 9.67
N GLN A 216 -4.20 -1.15 9.34
CA GLN A 216 -3.93 0.24 8.96
C GLN A 216 -3.23 1.02 10.09
N LEU A 217 -3.70 0.85 11.32
CA LEU A 217 -3.12 1.47 12.51
C LEU A 217 -1.71 0.94 12.80
N ILE A 218 -1.49 -0.37 12.66
CA ILE A 218 -0.14 -0.96 12.76
C ILE A 218 0.78 -0.32 11.72
N GLY A 219 0.34 -0.25 10.46
CA GLY A 219 1.09 0.42 9.40
C GLY A 219 1.44 1.86 9.76
N LEU A 220 0.45 2.63 10.26
CA LEU A 220 0.64 4.01 10.72
C LEU A 220 1.68 4.11 11.83
N ILE A 221 1.59 3.28 12.88
CA ILE A 221 2.55 3.26 13.99
C ILE A 221 3.96 2.97 13.47
N LEU A 222 4.11 2.02 12.55
CA LEU A 222 5.41 1.71 11.95
C LEU A 222 6.02 2.89 11.18
N THR A 223 5.23 3.82 10.64
CA THR A 223 5.76 5.04 10.00
C THR A 223 6.45 6.00 10.98
N PHE A 224 6.24 5.84 12.29
CA PHE A 224 6.90 6.63 13.34
C PHE A 224 8.23 6.03 13.81
N ILE A 225 8.63 4.87 13.28
CA ILE A 225 9.92 4.28 13.59
C ILE A 225 11.05 5.28 13.24
N PRO A 226 11.99 5.55 14.17
CA PRO A 226 12.98 6.63 14.01
C PRO A 226 13.80 6.57 12.71
N TYR A 227 14.10 5.37 12.24
CA TYR A 227 14.86 5.13 11.01
C TYR A 227 14.19 5.68 9.75
N ILE A 228 12.87 5.89 9.77
CA ILE A 228 12.09 6.46 8.66
C ILE A 228 12.04 7.99 8.76
N SER A 229 12.00 8.52 9.99
CA SER A 229 11.93 9.97 10.24
C SER A 229 13.23 10.75 10.03
N GLN A 230 14.38 10.07 9.98
CA GLN A 230 15.70 10.71 9.89
C GLN A 230 16.18 11.00 8.44
N ASN A 231 15.48 10.52 7.42
CA ASN A 231 15.86 10.69 6.00
C ASN A 231 15.17 11.91 5.32
N GLN A 232 15.00 13.02 6.06
CA GLN A 232 14.52 14.28 5.46
C GLN A 232 15.63 15.02 4.74
#